data_AF-A0AAD8EKW0-F1
#
_entry.id   AF-A0AAD8EKW0-F1
#
_cell.length_a   1.000
_cell.length_b   1.000
_cell.length_c   1.000
_cell.angle_alpha   90.00
_cell.angle_beta   90.00
_cell.angle_gamma   90.00
#
_symmetry.space_group_name_H-M   'P 1'
#
loop_
_entity.id
_entity.type
_entity.pdbx_description
1 polymer ?
#
loop_
_entity_poly.entity_id
_entity_poly.type
_entity_poly.pdbx_seq_one_letter_code
_entity_poly.pdbx_strand_id
1 'polypeptide(L)'
;MRKIIDALNIKLKSVGLEFDLKNEFMNLTKNSDRVKYATDILERYNLLPDEKIIKVKSLEKSLELRNSGNKAFVEKDDKGALLLYTQSIAVAPFPTKEGLPKTENPNDALAIAFANRSAVLFRLGKYNLCLQDISQALKYNYPNKLVYKLFERQGKCLLLLGRNKDATNSIN
;
A
#
# COMPACT_ATOMS: atom_id res chain seq x y z
N MET A 1 5.85 -11.06 -11.19
CA MET A 1 4.98 -10.20 -12.03
C MET A 1 5.44 -10.17 -13.48
N ARG A 2 6.69 -9.79 -13.80
CA ARG A 2 7.20 -9.75 -15.20
C ARG A 2 6.98 -11.07 -15.97
N LYS A 3 7.35 -12.22 -15.37
CA LYS A 3 7.11 -13.56 -15.95
C LYS A 3 5.65 -13.88 -16.33
N ILE A 4 4.68 -13.42 -15.53
CA ILE A 4 3.25 -13.69 -15.77
C ILE A 4 2.76 -12.83 -16.94
N ILE A 5 3.18 -11.57 -16.99
CA ILE A 5 2.84 -10.64 -18.08
C ILE A 5 3.42 -11.15 -19.40
N ASP A 6 4.68 -11.61 -19.39
CA ASP A 6 5.33 -12.17 -20.58
C ASP A 6 4.59 -13.43 -21.07
N ALA A 7 4.27 -14.35 -20.15
CA ALA A 7 3.51 -15.56 -20.48
C ALA A 7 2.11 -15.25 -21.02
N LEU A 8 1.42 -14.28 -20.44
CA LEU A 8 0.12 -13.82 -20.91
C LEU A 8 0.22 -13.23 -22.33
N ASN A 9 1.17 -12.32 -22.57
CA ASN A 9 1.36 -11.72 -23.89
C ASN A 9 1.65 -12.76 -24.97
N ILE A 10 2.50 -13.76 -24.66
CA ILE A 10 2.78 -14.88 -25.57
C ILE A 10 1.48 -15.64 -25.87
N LYS A 11 0.68 -15.95 -24.83
CA LYS A 11 -0.56 -16.70 -24.99
C LYS A 11 -1.59 -15.92 -25.80
N LEU A 12 -1.81 -14.64 -25.50
CA LEU A 12 -2.76 -13.79 -26.21
C LEU A 12 -2.42 -13.64 -27.70
N LYS A 13 -1.13 -13.52 -28.03
CA LYS A 13 -0.65 -13.53 -29.42
C LYS A 13 -0.96 -14.84 -30.13
N SER A 14 -0.69 -15.97 -29.46
CA SER A 14 -0.92 -17.31 -30.06
C SER A 14 -2.38 -17.59 -30.38
N VAL A 15 -3.33 -16.96 -29.68
CA VAL A 15 -4.78 -17.13 -29.89
C VAL A 15 -5.41 -15.98 -30.67
N GLY A 16 -4.63 -14.99 -31.11
CA GLY A 16 -5.11 -13.85 -31.90
C GLY A 16 -5.98 -12.84 -31.13
N LEU A 17 -6.03 -12.90 -29.80
CA LEU A 17 -6.92 -12.06 -28.97
C LEU A 17 -6.20 -10.87 -28.31
N GLU A 18 -4.90 -10.66 -28.59
CA GLU A 18 -4.11 -9.58 -27.98
C GLU A 18 -4.74 -8.20 -28.18
N PHE A 19 -5.23 -7.91 -29.40
CA PHE A 19 -5.78 -6.60 -29.75
C PHE A 19 -7.13 -6.35 -29.06
N ASP A 20 -8.07 -7.30 -29.18
CA ASP A 20 -9.42 -7.16 -28.65
C ASP A 20 -9.42 -7.06 -27.13
N LEU A 21 -8.70 -7.95 -26.45
CA LEU A 21 -8.68 -7.95 -24.98
C LEU A 21 -7.97 -6.71 -24.41
N LYS A 22 -6.96 -6.21 -25.12
CA LYS A 22 -6.31 -4.94 -24.74
C LYS A 22 -7.28 -3.76 -24.87
N ASN A 23 -8.06 -3.69 -25.95
CA ASN A 23 -9.04 -2.62 -26.14
C ASN A 23 -10.17 -2.70 -25.11
N GLU A 24 -10.69 -3.89 -24.85
CA GLU A 24 -11.68 -4.12 -23.79
C GLU A 24 -11.15 -3.66 -22.43
N PHE A 25 -9.93 -4.06 -22.05
CA PHE A 25 -9.33 -3.64 -20.78
C PHE A 25 -9.16 -2.12 -20.68
N MET A 26 -8.73 -1.47 -21.76
CA MET A 26 -8.52 -0.02 -21.79
C MET A 26 -9.82 0.76 -21.65
N ASN A 27 -10.94 0.21 -22.14
CA ASN A 27 -12.26 0.82 -22.05
C ASN A 27 -12.89 0.70 -20.64
N LEU A 28 -12.35 -0.16 -19.76
CA LEU A 28 -12.81 -0.24 -18.38
C LEU A 28 -12.38 1.00 -17.60
N THR A 29 -13.34 1.62 -16.91
CA THR A 29 -13.13 2.88 -16.16
C THR A 29 -12.85 2.66 -14.68
N LYS A 30 -13.31 1.54 -14.10
CA LYS A 30 -13.08 1.20 -12.69
C LYS A 30 -11.95 0.20 -12.51
N ASN A 31 -11.11 0.43 -11.51
CA ASN A 31 -10.03 -0.49 -11.17
C ASN A 31 -10.54 -1.87 -10.71
N SER A 32 -11.71 -1.93 -10.06
CA SER A 32 -12.36 -3.21 -9.70
C SER A 32 -12.60 -4.08 -10.92
N ASP A 33 -13.11 -3.46 -11.99
CA ASP A 33 -13.50 -4.16 -13.21
C ASP A 33 -12.25 -4.58 -13.97
N ARG A 34 -11.22 -3.73 -14.01
CA ARG A 34 -9.90 -4.08 -14.54
C ARG A 34 -9.27 -5.28 -13.82
N VAL A 35 -9.33 -5.31 -12.50
CA VAL A 35 -8.80 -6.43 -11.71
C VAL A 35 -9.58 -7.71 -11.98
N LYS A 36 -10.91 -7.63 -12.01
CA LYS A 36 -11.75 -8.78 -12.35
C LYS A 36 -11.42 -9.31 -13.74
N TYR A 37 -11.45 -8.43 -14.75
CA TYR A 37 -11.14 -8.77 -16.13
C TYR A 37 -9.76 -9.42 -16.30
N ALA A 38 -8.73 -8.84 -15.68
CA ALA A 38 -7.38 -9.41 -15.72
C ALA A 38 -7.31 -10.78 -15.03
N THR A 39 -8.00 -10.95 -13.90
CA THR A 39 -8.08 -12.24 -13.17
C THR A 39 -8.76 -13.30 -14.03
N ASP A 40 -9.91 -12.97 -14.64
CA ASP A 40 -10.68 -13.89 -15.49
C ASP A 40 -9.85 -14.36 -16.69
N ILE A 41 -9.06 -13.48 -17.31
CA ILE A 41 -8.15 -13.84 -18.40
C ILE A 41 -7.03 -14.75 -17.90
N LEU A 42 -6.40 -14.43 -16.77
CA LEU A 42 -5.33 -15.25 -16.22
C LEU A 42 -5.85 -16.64 -15.84
N GLU A 43 -7.06 -16.74 -15.31
CA GLU A 43 -7.72 -18.01 -14.99
C GLU A 43 -8.00 -18.82 -16.24
N ARG A 44 -8.62 -18.19 -17.26
CA ARG A 44 -8.92 -18.82 -18.57
C ARG A 44 -7.70 -19.47 -19.21
N TYR A 45 -6.51 -18.89 -19.01
CA TYR A 45 -5.26 -19.39 -19.57
C TYR A 45 -4.38 -20.16 -18.59
N ASN A 46 -4.88 -20.49 -17.38
CA ASN A 46 -4.13 -21.17 -16.33
C ASN A 46 -2.80 -20.46 -15.99
N LEU A 47 -2.82 -19.13 -16.00
CA LEU A 47 -1.70 -18.24 -15.69
C LEU A 47 -1.83 -17.58 -14.31
N LEU A 48 -2.87 -17.92 -13.55
CA LEU A 48 -2.97 -17.50 -12.16
C LEU A 48 -1.76 -18.05 -11.37
N PRO A 49 -1.17 -17.25 -10.47
CA PRO A 49 -0.16 -17.74 -9.57
C PRO A 49 -0.69 -18.94 -8.77
N ASP A 50 0.14 -19.98 -8.59
CA ASP A 50 -0.17 -21.09 -7.68
C ASP A 50 -0.62 -20.54 -6.32
N GLU A 51 -1.71 -21.08 -5.78
CA GLU A 51 -2.24 -20.70 -4.46
C GLU A 51 -1.17 -20.81 -3.36
N LYS A 52 -0.20 -21.72 -3.51
CA LYS A 52 0.95 -21.85 -2.61
C LYS A 52 1.86 -20.61 -2.59
N ILE A 53 1.79 -19.77 -3.62
CA ILE A 53 2.51 -18.48 -3.72
C ILE A 53 1.71 -17.36 -3.04
N ILE A 54 0.40 -17.53 -2.81
CA ILE A 54 -0.44 -16.56 -2.10
C ILE A 54 0.02 -16.53 -0.64
N LYS A 55 0.90 -15.57 -0.35
CA LYS A 55 1.29 -15.28 1.04
C LYS A 55 0.07 -14.78 1.78
N VAL A 56 -0.44 -15.64 2.68
CA VAL A 56 -1.46 -15.26 3.65
C VAL A 56 -0.95 -14.07 4.47
N LYS A 57 -1.85 -13.15 4.80
CA LYS A 57 -1.52 -12.03 5.68
C LYS A 57 -1.03 -12.57 7.03
N SER A 58 0.05 -12.00 7.55
CA SER A 58 0.66 -12.41 8.81
C SER A 58 1.00 -11.18 9.64
N LEU A 59 0.39 -11.10 10.83
CA LEU A 59 0.68 -10.03 11.78
C LEU A 59 2.15 -10.06 12.16
N GLU A 60 2.63 -11.22 12.58
CA GLU A 60 4.02 -11.44 12.97
C GLU A 60 4.99 -10.96 11.88
N LYS A 61 4.79 -11.39 10.63
CA LYS A 61 5.67 -10.99 9.53
C LYS A 61 5.58 -9.48 9.24
N SER A 62 4.39 -8.91 9.35
CA SER A 62 4.20 -7.46 9.19
C SER A 62 4.98 -6.67 10.24
N LEU A 63 4.95 -7.12 11.50
CA LEU A 63 5.67 -6.51 12.62
C LEU A 63 7.19 -6.66 12.45
N GLU A 64 7.67 -7.83 12.04
CA GLU A 64 9.09 -8.08 11.76
C GLU A 64 9.62 -7.13 10.67
N LEU A 65 8.92 -7.05 9.53
CA LEU A 65 9.28 -6.17 8.43
C LEU A 65 9.23 -4.69 8.84
N ARG A 66 8.24 -4.30 9.63
CA ARG A 66 8.14 -2.93 10.18
C ARG A 66 9.32 -2.62 11.09
N ASN A 67 9.69 -3.54 11.97
CA ASN A 67 10.81 -3.35 12.89
C ASN A 67 12.14 -3.26 12.14
N SER A 68 12.32 -4.06 11.08
CA SER A 68 13.45 -3.91 10.16
C SER A 68 13.42 -2.56 9.43
N GLY A 69 12.25 -2.09 9.00
CA GLY A 69 12.07 -0.76 8.42
C GLY A 69 12.43 0.37 9.38
N ASN A 70 12.11 0.21 10.67
CA ASN A 70 12.48 1.17 11.72
C ASN A 70 14.01 1.27 11.87
N LYS A 71 14.73 0.13 11.82
CA LYS A 71 16.20 0.11 11.85
C LYS A 71 16.79 0.86 10.65
N ALA A 72 16.37 0.51 9.44
CA ALA A 72 16.82 1.18 8.22
C ALA A 72 16.54 2.70 8.25
N PHE A 73 15.39 3.12 8.78
CA PHE A 73 15.03 4.53 8.91
C PHE A 73 15.93 5.31 9.88
N VAL A 74 16.35 4.69 10.98
CA VAL A 74 17.31 5.26 11.94
C VAL A 74 18.68 5.38 11.30
N GLU A 75 19.08 4.38 10.52
CA GLU A 75 20.33 4.35 9.75
C GLU A 75 20.33 5.31 8.54
N LYS A 76 19.22 6.02 8.31
CA LYS A 76 19.00 6.93 7.16
C LYS A 76 19.04 6.22 5.80
N ASP A 77 18.88 4.91 5.77
CA ASP A 77 18.56 4.18 4.55
C ASP A 77 17.07 4.32 4.22
N ASP A 78 16.70 5.50 3.71
CA ASP A 78 15.31 5.81 3.36
C ASP A 78 14.78 4.88 2.26
N LYS A 79 15.64 4.36 1.36
CA LYS A 79 15.21 3.43 0.30
C LYS A 79 14.88 2.05 0.89
N GLY A 80 15.75 1.52 1.76
CA GLY A 80 15.51 0.26 2.47
C GLY A 80 14.29 0.35 3.39
N ALA A 81 14.17 1.45 4.14
CA ALA A 81 13.01 1.70 4.99
C ALA A 81 11.70 1.74 4.17
N LEU A 82 11.69 2.45 3.02
CA LEU A 82 10.52 2.51 2.14
C LEU A 82 10.09 1.13 1.64
N LEU A 83 11.06 0.29 1.23
CA LEU A 83 10.82 -1.07 0.77
C LEU A 83 10.24 -1.94 1.91
N LEU A 84 10.86 -1.92 3.08
CA LEU A 84 10.47 -2.74 4.23
C LEU A 84 9.09 -2.36 4.76
N TYR A 85 8.77 -1.06 4.87
CA TYR A 85 7.41 -0.64 5.25
C TYR A 85 6.38 -1.00 4.19
N THR A 86 6.73 -0.94 2.90
CA THR A 86 5.83 -1.36 1.82
C THR A 86 5.53 -2.86 1.91
N GLN A 87 6.54 -3.69 2.19
CA GLN A 87 6.35 -5.12 2.40
C GLN A 87 5.53 -5.39 3.68
N SER A 88 5.78 -4.65 4.76
CA SER A 88 5.02 -4.74 6.01
C SER A 88 3.53 -4.48 5.79
N ILE A 89 3.17 -3.42 5.04
CA ILE A 89 1.79 -3.11 4.63
C ILE A 89 1.21 -4.23 3.78
N ALA A 90 1.98 -4.76 2.83
CA ALA A 90 1.52 -5.79 1.90
C ALA A 90 1.16 -7.11 2.61
N VAL A 91 1.80 -7.45 3.73
CA VAL A 91 1.52 -8.68 4.48
C VAL A 91 0.68 -8.45 5.74
N ALA A 92 0.39 -7.21 6.11
CA ALA A 92 -0.44 -6.89 7.28
C ALA A 92 -1.86 -7.46 7.13
N PRO A 93 -2.41 -8.12 8.17
CA PRO A 93 -3.83 -8.44 8.23
C PRO A 93 -4.68 -7.18 8.10
N PHE A 94 -5.81 -7.30 7.41
CA PHE A 94 -6.75 -6.19 7.33
C PHE A 94 -7.51 -6.09 8.66
N PRO A 95 -7.70 -4.89 9.22
CA PRO A 95 -8.46 -4.74 10.45
C PRO A 95 -9.90 -5.21 10.25
N THR A 96 -10.30 -6.30 10.90
CA THR A 96 -11.70 -6.72 10.99
C THR A 96 -12.36 -5.98 12.13
N LYS A 97 -13.66 -5.69 11.98
CA LYS A 97 -14.42 -4.89 12.97
C LYS A 97 -14.62 -5.58 14.33
N GLU A 98 -14.16 -6.81 14.52
CA GLU A 98 -14.53 -7.63 15.68
C GLU A 98 -13.32 -8.26 16.39
N GLY A 99 -13.24 -8.06 17.71
CA GLY A 99 -12.89 -9.13 18.65
C GLY A 99 -11.45 -9.30 19.14
N LEU A 100 -10.49 -8.41 18.85
CA LEU A 100 -9.09 -8.61 19.30
C LEU A 100 -8.71 -7.76 20.54
N PRO A 101 -7.89 -8.30 21.47
CA PRO A 101 -7.62 -7.67 22.77
C PRO A 101 -6.93 -6.30 22.63
N LYS A 102 -7.26 -5.39 23.56
CA LYS A 102 -6.79 -3.99 23.64
C LYS A 102 -5.35 -3.86 24.17
N THR A 103 -4.43 -4.68 23.72
CA THR A 103 -2.98 -4.56 24.01
C THR A 103 -2.21 -4.91 22.75
N GLU A 104 -1.50 -3.95 22.17
CA GLU A 104 -0.97 -4.00 20.80
C GLU A 104 -1.99 -4.55 19.79
N ASN A 105 -3.01 -3.74 19.50
CA ASN A 105 -4.15 -4.15 18.71
C ASN A 105 -3.68 -4.54 17.29
N PRO A 106 -3.97 -5.75 16.79
CA PRO A 106 -3.66 -6.16 15.42
C PRO A 106 -4.15 -5.17 14.36
N ASN A 107 -5.22 -4.42 14.69
CA ASN A 107 -5.78 -3.36 13.87
C ASN A 107 -4.85 -2.13 13.69
N ASP A 108 -3.85 -1.96 14.54
CA ASP A 108 -2.95 -0.82 14.51
C ASP A 108 -1.71 -1.11 13.66
N ALA A 109 -1.39 -2.38 13.39
CA ALA A 109 -0.18 -2.76 12.65
C ALA A 109 -0.14 -2.13 11.26
N LEU A 110 -1.26 -2.20 10.54
CA LEU A 110 -1.43 -1.57 9.23
C LEU A 110 -1.36 -0.04 9.32
N ALA A 111 -2.07 0.56 10.28
CA ALA A 111 -2.10 2.01 10.48
C ALA A 111 -0.70 2.58 10.81
N ILE A 112 0.04 1.91 11.69
CA ILE A 112 1.41 2.27 12.08
C ILE A 112 2.36 2.09 10.90
N ALA A 113 2.21 1.05 10.08
CA ALA A 113 3.07 0.85 8.91
C ALA A 113 2.89 1.98 7.88
N PHE A 114 1.65 2.43 7.63
CA PHE A 114 1.38 3.63 6.82
C PHE A 114 1.97 4.91 7.45
N ALA A 115 1.83 5.08 8.78
CA ALA A 115 2.41 6.21 9.50
C ALA A 115 3.95 6.24 9.43
N ASN A 116 4.61 5.08 9.45
CA ASN A 116 6.06 4.99 9.34
C ASN A 116 6.50 5.23 7.89
N ARG A 117 5.80 4.67 6.91
CA ARG A 117 6.11 4.89 5.48
C ARG A 117 5.93 6.35 5.06
N SER A 118 4.91 7.05 5.58
CA SER A 118 4.76 8.50 5.35
C SER A 118 5.94 9.31 5.90
N ALA A 119 6.59 8.88 6.99
CA ALA A 119 7.80 9.55 7.49
C ALA A 119 8.95 9.49 6.48
N VAL A 120 9.12 8.33 5.85
CA VAL A 120 10.13 8.12 4.79
C VAL A 120 9.79 8.93 3.54
N LEU A 121 8.54 8.88 3.10
CA LEU A 121 8.08 9.63 1.93
C LEU A 121 8.25 11.14 2.12
N PHE A 122 8.06 11.64 3.34
CA PHE A 122 8.35 13.03 3.69
C PHE A 122 9.84 13.36 3.53
N ARG A 123 10.75 12.53 4.08
CA ARG A 123 12.20 12.72 3.92
C ARG A 123 12.65 12.70 2.45
N LEU A 124 12.01 11.86 1.63
CA LEU A 124 12.27 11.74 0.20
C LEU A 124 11.61 12.83 -0.66
N GLY A 125 10.95 13.83 -0.04
CA GLY A 125 10.27 14.92 -0.76
C GLY A 125 9.02 14.48 -1.53
N LYS A 126 8.48 13.30 -1.25
CA LYS A 126 7.29 12.74 -1.92
C LYS A 126 6.01 13.14 -1.18
N TYR A 127 5.76 14.44 -1.06
CA TYR A 127 4.72 15.00 -0.19
C TYR A 127 3.30 14.52 -0.51
N ASN A 128 2.92 14.41 -1.78
CA ASN A 128 1.60 13.89 -2.17
C ASN A 128 1.39 12.43 -1.72
N LEU A 129 2.41 11.58 -1.87
CA LEU A 129 2.36 10.18 -1.41
C LEU A 129 2.36 10.10 0.12
N CYS A 130 3.12 10.99 0.78
CA CYS A 130 3.08 11.12 2.23
C CYS A 130 1.66 11.44 2.74
N LEU A 131 0.94 12.36 2.08
CA LEU A 131 -0.44 12.71 2.44
C LEU A 131 -1.40 11.53 2.24
N GLN A 132 -1.21 10.74 1.19
CA GLN A 132 -2.01 9.52 0.97
C GLN A 132 -1.80 8.50 2.10
N ASP A 133 -0.55 8.25 2.48
CA ASP A 133 -0.23 7.34 3.59
C ASP A 133 -0.73 7.86 4.94
N ILE A 134 -0.67 9.17 5.20
CA ILE A 134 -1.27 9.79 6.39
C ILE A 134 -2.79 9.55 6.41
N SER A 135 -3.47 9.78 5.28
CA SER A 135 -4.91 9.52 5.17
C SER A 135 -5.26 8.06 5.43
N GLN A 136 -4.47 7.10 4.93
CA GLN A 136 -4.66 5.69 5.24
C GLN A 136 -4.43 5.41 6.73
N ALA A 137 -3.35 5.94 7.32
CA ALA A 137 -3.09 5.75 8.75
C ALA A 137 -4.25 6.26 9.61
N LEU A 138 -4.78 7.46 9.34
CA LEU A 138 -5.91 8.05 10.05
C LEU A 138 -7.24 7.31 9.81
N LYS A 139 -7.41 6.71 8.62
CA LYS A 139 -8.60 5.89 8.30
C LYS A 139 -8.63 4.59 9.10
N TYR A 140 -7.47 4.07 9.45
CA TYR A 140 -7.32 2.87 10.28
C TYR A 140 -7.07 3.27 11.74
N ASN A 141 -6.97 2.30 12.65
CA ASN A 141 -6.85 2.55 14.10
C ASN A 141 -5.46 3.08 14.50
N TYR A 142 -5.00 4.20 13.93
CA TYR A 142 -3.77 4.82 14.38
C TYR A 142 -3.93 5.33 15.82
N PRO A 143 -2.99 5.05 16.73
CA PRO A 143 -3.17 5.39 18.15
C PRO A 143 -3.39 6.90 18.36
N ASN A 144 -4.50 7.28 19.01
CA ASN A 144 -4.83 8.69 19.29
C ASN A 144 -3.67 9.45 19.95
N LYS A 145 -2.94 8.81 20.87
CA LYS A 145 -1.78 9.40 21.55
C LYS A 145 -0.62 9.77 20.61
N LEU A 146 -0.60 9.24 19.39
CA LEU A 146 0.45 9.49 18.38
C LEU A 146 -0.06 10.33 17.21
N VAL A 147 -1.36 10.60 17.11
CA VAL A 147 -2.00 11.23 15.94
C VAL A 147 -1.39 12.60 15.60
N TYR A 148 -0.94 13.34 16.62
CA TYR A 148 -0.30 14.64 16.46
C TYR A 148 0.93 14.58 15.51
N LYS A 149 1.66 13.45 15.47
CA LYS A 149 2.82 13.26 14.57
C LYS A 149 2.39 13.23 13.11
N LEU A 150 1.19 12.71 12.83
CA LEU A 150 0.64 12.68 11.47
C LEU A 150 0.17 14.07 11.06
N PHE A 151 -0.53 14.80 11.93
CA PHE A 151 -0.97 16.16 11.63
C PHE A 151 0.19 17.14 11.47
N GLU A 152 1.24 17.04 12.29
CA GLU A 152 2.46 17.83 12.12
C GLU A 152 3.09 17.60 10.74
N ARG A 153 3.22 16.33 10.32
CA ARG A 153 3.76 15.96 9.01
C ARG A 153 2.83 16.38 7.86
N GLN A 154 1.52 16.25 8.05
CA GLN A 154 0.50 16.67 7.09
C GLN A 154 0.58 18.18 6.83
N GLY A 155 0.63 18.99 7.89
CA GLY A 155 0.79 20.44 7.79
C GLY A 155 2.07 20.80 7.04
N LYS A 156 3.21 20.19 7.39
CA LYS A 156 4.49 20.39 6.68
C LYS A 156 4.41 20.02 5.19
N CYS A 157 3.80 18.88 4.85
CA CYS A 157 3.56 18.50 3.45
C CYS A 157 2.73 19.54 2.70
N LEU A 158 1.64 20.01 3.31
CA LEU A 158 0.73 20.97 2.68
C LEU A 158 1.41 22.32 2.44
N LEU A 159 2.21 22.80 3.39
CA LEU A 159 3.03 24.01 3.23
C LEU A 159 4.04 23.86 2.09
N LEU A 160 4.77 22.73 2.04
CA LEU A 160 5.76 22.46 0.99
C LEU A 160 5.14 22.29 -0.41
N LEU A 161 3.84 21.97 -0.47
CA LEU A 161 3.06 21.91 -1.70
C LEU A 161 2.37 23.24 -2.06
N GLY A 162 2.53 24.30 -1.25
CA GLY A 162 1.85 25.58 -1.44
C GLY A 162 0.34 25.57 -1.12
N ARG A 163 -0.16 24.52 -0.45
CA ARG A 163 -1.57 24.32 -0.10
C ARG A 163 -1.91 24.92 1.27
N ASN A 164 -1.63 26.21 1.43
CA ASN A 164 -1.71 26.89 2.74
C ASN A 164 -3.10 26.86 3.37
N LYS A 165 -4.17 26.96 2.57
CA LYS A 165 -5.57 26.87 3.08
C LYS A 165 -5.88 25.51 3.71
N ASP A 166 -5.37 24.44 3.11
CA ASP A 166 -5.57 23.08 3.62
C ASP A 166 -4.72 22.83 4.86
N ALA A 167 -3.54 23.45 4.95
CA ALA A 167 -2.65 23.33 6.11
C ALA A 167 -3.32 23.87 7.38
N THR A 168 -3.98 25.02 7.31
CA THR A 168 -4.73 25.60 8.45
C THR A 168 -5.86 24.70 8.92
N ASN A 169 -6.58 24.06 8.00
CA ASN A 169 -7.67 23.15 8.33
C ASN A 169 -7.20 21.81 8.91
N SER A 170 -5.96 21.39 8.64
CA SER A 170 -5.40 20.14 9.16
C SER A 170 -4.96 20.19 10.63
N ILE A 171 -5.03 21.37 11.27
CA ILE A 171 -4.62 21.62 12.66
C ILE A 171 -5.84 21.75 13.60
N ASN A 172 -7.06 21.89 13.05
CA ASN A 172 -8.33 21.94 13.78
C ASN A 172 -8.98 20.56 13.87
#